data_AF-A0A671WN67-F1
#
_entry.id   AF-A0A671WN67-F1
#
_cell.length_a   1.000
_cell.length_b   1.000
_cell.length_c   1.000
_cell.angle_alpha   90.00
_cell.angle_beta   90.00
_cell.angle_gamma   90.00
#
_symmetry.space_group_name_H-M   'P 1'
#
loop_
_entity.id
_entity.type
_entity.pdbx_description
1 polymer ?
#
loop_
_entity_poly.entity_id
_entity_poly.type
_entity_poly.pdbx_seq_one_letter_code
_entity_poly.pdbx_strand_id
1 'polypeptide(L)'
;MQRTNVKMWALMGAVCLCQCVFGQLFDTKLKGAPRLICSVAGSPGLPGKPGPSGPQGADGNVGIPGRDGRDGRKGEKGEKGDAGLKGRVGPTGKIGTRGDRGPAGKRGPTGENGDLGFPGPAGRDGQKGDKGQRGPGGTAGICKCGSLQPKSAFSVGITSSYPTEKTPIKFNKVLYNEGGHYNTQTGKYICAYPGVYYFSYDITLANKHLAIGLVQNGQYRIKTFDANTGNHDVASGSTVMYLNPEDEVWLEIFFDDQNGLFADPGWADSLFSGFLLYADTNYFDILAEDYA
;
A
#
# COMPACT_ATOMS: atom_id res chain seq x y z
N MET A 1 -14.86 65.72 42.27
CA MET A 1 -13.95 64.61 41.96
C MET A 1 -14.10 64.23 40.48
N GLN A 2 -13.32 64.80 39.57
CA GLN A 2 -13.48 64.54 38.13
C GLN A 2 -12.16 64.76 37.37
N ARG A 3 -11.07 64.14 37.84
CA ARG A 3 -9.72 64.32 37.23
C ARG A 3 -8.89 63.04 37.09
N THR A 4 -9.43 61.86 37.37
CA THR A 4 -8.66 60.60 37.39
C THR A 4 -8.87 59.69 36.17
N ASN A 5 -9.88 59.92 35.31
CA ASN A 5 -10.23 58.96 34.25
C ASN A 5 -9.44 59.12 32.94
N VAL A 6 -8.83 60.27 32.66
CA VAL A 6 -8.15 60.51 31.37
C VAL A 6 -6.75 59.87 31.33
N LYS A 7 -6.09 59.70 32.47
CA LYS A 7 -4.74 59.10 32.54
C LYS A 7 -4.73 57.57 32.37
N MET A 8 -5.81 56.88 32.74
CA MET A 8 -5.86 55.41 32.68
C MET A 8 -6.09 54.88 31.25
N TRP A 9 -6.80 55.65 30.42
CA TRP A 9 -7.05 55.29 29.02
C TRP A 9 -5.82 55.51 28.12
N ALA A 10 -4.98 56.50 28.42
CA ALA A 10 -3.74 56.75 27.69
C ALA A 10 -2.67 55.66 27.94
N LEU A 11 -2.63 55.09 29.15
CA LEU A 11 -1.71 54.00 29.50
C LEU A 11 -2.11 52.66 28.88
N MET A 12 -3.41 52.36 28.77
CA MET A 12 -3.92 51.15 28.08
C MET A 12 -3.68 51.22 26.56
N GLY A 13 -3.75 52.40 25.95
CA GLY A 13 -3.48 52.57 24.51
C GLY A 13 -2.01 52.34 24.13
N ALA A 14 -1.07 52.75 24.98
CA ALA A 14 0.37 52.61 24.71
C ALA A 14 0.89 51.16 24.85
N VAL A 15 0.30 50.35 25.74
CA VAL A 15 0.68 48.95 25.94
C VAL A 15 0.21 48.06 24.77
N CYS A 16 -0.93 48.38 24.16
CA CYS A 16 -1.49 47.63 23.03
C CYS A 16 -0.68 47.82 21.72
N LEU A 17 -0.12 49.02 21.51
CA LEU A 17 0.73 49.32 20.33
C LEU A 17 2.12 48.68 20.40
N CYS A 18 2.67 48.41 21.59
CA CYS A 18 3.97 47.74 21.75
C CYS A 18 3.90 46.21 21.51
N GLN A 19 2.75 45.57 21.72
CA GLN A 19 2.60 44.13 21.48
C GLN A 19 2.42 43.78 19.99
N CYS A 20 1.88 44.70 19.18
CA CYS A 20 1.72 44.48 17.74
C CYS A 20 3.05 44.55 16.96
N VAL A 21 4.04 45.32 17.42
CA VAL A 21 5.33 45.49 16.71
C VAL A 21 6.32 44.36 17.04
N PHE A 22 6.22 43.74 18.22
CA PHE A 22 7.05 42.56 18.57
C PHE A 22 6.50 41.23 18.05
N GLY A 23 5.19 41.12 17.81
CA GLY A 23 4.56 39.92 17.25
C GLY A 23 4.90 39.63 15.78
N GLN A 24 5.28 40.66 15.01
CA GLN A 24 5.61 40.51 13.59
C GLN A 24 7.09 40.18 13.32
N LEU A 25 7.96 40.18 14.33
CA LEU A 25 9.39 39.87 14.16
C LEU A 25 9.73 38.38 14.35
N PHE A 26 8.83 37.58 14.92
CA PHE A 26 9.04 36.14 15.12
C PHE A 26 8.41 35.25 14.05
N ASP A 27 7.62 35.82 13.13
CA ASP A 27 6.83 35.07 12.14
C ASP A 27 7.49 34.96 10.75
N THR A 28 8.78 35.30 10.63
CA THR A 28 9.49 35.28 9.33
C THR A 28 10.69 34.35 9.27
N LYS A 29 10.89 33.48 10.27
CA LYS A 29 12.05 32.57 10.30
C LYS A 29 11.76 31.07 10.41
N LEU A 30 10.62 30.61 9.87
CA LEU A 30 10.35 29.21 9.57
C LEU A 30 9.99 28.98 8.08
N LYS A 31 10.65 29.71 7.16
CA LYS A 31 10.72 29.28 5.75
C LYS A 31 11.81 28.22 5.61
N GLY A 32 11.42 26.97 5.87
CA GLY A 32 12.32 25.83 5.77
C GLY A 32 11.60 24.52 6.11
N ALA A 33 10.46 24.24 5.48
CA ALA A 33 9.94 22.87 5.48
C ALA A 33 10.99 21.97 4.79
N PRO A 34 11.38 20.82 5.37
CA PRO A 34 12.23 19.89 4.67
C PRO A 34 11.45 19.36 3.46
N ARG A 35 11.92 19.70 2.25
CA ARG A 35 11.51 19.03 1.02
C ARG A 35 11.96 17.57 1.12
N LEU A 36 11.11 16.70 1.65
CA LEU A 36 11.32 15.27 1.65
C LEU A 36 10.58 14.67 0.45
N ILE A 37 11.33 14.39 -0.60
CA ILE A 37 10.90 13.56 -1.74
C ILE A 37 11.20 12.11 -1.34
N CYS A 38 10.18 11.25 -1.22
CA CYS A 38 10.40 9.81 -1.16
C CYS A 38 9.22 9.00 -1.74
N SER A 39 9.21 8.75 -3.03
CA SER A 39 8.51 7.60 -3.58
C SER A 39 9.40 6.91 -4.60
N VAL A 40 9.66 5.63 -4.38
CA VAL A 40 10.24 4.75 -5.39
C VAL A 40 9.23 4.67 -6.54
N ALA A 41 9.70 4.82 -7.77
CA ALA A 41 8.86 4.74 -8.96
C ALA A 41 8.01 3.45 -8.95
N GLY A 42 6.73 3.56 -9.32
CA GLY A 42 5.86 2.39 -9.43
C GLY A 42 6.46 1.35 -10.38
N SER A 43 6.34 0.07 -10.03
CA SER A 43 6.87 -1.02 -10.86
C SER A 43 6.35 -0.89 -12.31
N PRO A 44 7.19 -1.10 -13.34
CA PRO A 44 6.74 -0.97 -14.71
C PRO A 44 5.50 -1.82 -15.00
N GLY A 45 4.58 -1.29 -15.81
CA GLY A 45 3.39 -2.04 -16.23
C GLY A 45 3.77 -3.37 -16.89
N LEU A 46 2.90 -4.38 -16.75
CA LEU A 46 3.11 -5.69 -17.36
C LEU A 46 3.33 -5.56 -18.88
N PRO A 47 4.22 -6.37 -19.49
CA PRO A 47 4.42 -6.34 -20.93
C PRO A 47 3.11 -6.51 -21.69
N GLY A 48 2.91 -5.73 -22.76
CA GLY A 48 1.76 -5.88 -23.63
C GLY A 48 1.66 -7.31 -24.19
N LYS A 49 0.43 -7.78 -24.46
CA LYS A 49 0.21 -9.09 -25.09
C LYS A 49 0.99 -9.15 -26.42
N PRO A 50 1.60 -10.29 -26.79
CA PRO A 50 2.27 -10.44 -28.08
C PRO A 50 1.35 -10.06 -29.24
N GLY A 51 1.92 -9.46 -30.30
CA GLY A 51 1.17 -9.17 -31.51
C GLY A 51 0.60 -10.44 -32.15
N PRO A 52 -0.51 -10.35 -32.92
CA PRO A 52 -1.03 -11.49 -33.67
C PRO A 52 0.02 -12.03 -34.65
N SER A 53 -0.05 -13.33 -34.99
CA SER A 53 0.82 -13.90 -36.02
C SER A 53 0.61 -13.21 -37.36
N GLY A 54 1.69 -13.05 -38.14
CA GLY A 54 1.60 -12.51 -39.49
C GLY A 54 0.78 -13.43 -40.43
N PRO A 55 0.21 -12.90 -41.52
CA PRO A 55 -0.51 -13.71 -42.50
C PRO A 55 0.43 -14.73 -43.16
N GLN A 56 -0.13 -15.86 -43.60
CA GLN A 56 0.61 -16.88 -44.34
C GLN A 56 1.16 -16.30 -45.65
N GLY A 57 2.40 -16.66 -46.01
CA GLY A 57 2.99 -16.25 -47.29
C GLY A 57 2.21 -16.79 -48.49
N ALA A 58 2.22 -16.03 -49.60
CA ALA A 58 1.60 -16.48 -50.85
C ALA A 58 2.29 -17.73 -51.42
N ASP A 59 1.54 -18.55 -52.16
CA ASP A 59 2.05 -19.76 -52.79
C ASP A 59 3.13 -19.46 -53.83
N GLY A 60 4.09 -20.37 -53.98
CA GLY A 60 5.15 -20.25 -54.97
C GLY A 60 4.62 -20.39 -56.41
N ASN A 61 5.16 -19.57 -57.32
CA ASN A 61 4.85 -19.66 -58.75
C ASN A 61 5.24 -21.03 -59.33
N VAL A 62 4.52 -21.47 -60.38
CA VAL A 62 4.82 -22.72 -61.11
C VAL A 62 6.21 -22.67 -61.74
N GLY A 63 6.96 -23.78 -61.64
CA GLY A 63 8.31 -23.89 -62.20
C GLY A 63 8.36 -23.80 -63.73
N ILE A 64 9.45 -23.26 -64.26
CA ILE A 64 9.71 -23.18 -65.71
C ILE A 64 9.89 -24.62 -66.25
N PRO A 65 9.30 -24.99 -67.41
CA PRO A 65 9.49 -26.31 -68.02
C PRO A 65 10.97 -26.69 -68.23
N GLY A 66 11.25 -27.99 -68.18
CA GLY A 66 12.62 -28.52 -68.34
C GLY A 66 13.22 -28.19 -69.70
N ARG A 67 14.55 -27.96 -69.74
CA ARG A 67 15.30 -27.85 -71.00
C ARG A 67 15.49 -29.22 -71.63
N ASP A 68 15.43 -29.29 -72.95
CA ASP A 68 15.63 -30.53 -73.73
C ASP A 68 16.93 -31.26 -73.37
N GLY A 69 16.90 -32.58 -73.49
CA GLY A 69 18.03 -33.46 -73.14
C GLY A 69 19.27 -33.22 -74.02
N ARG A 70 20.46 -33.19 -73.40
CA ARG A 70 21.75 -33.07 -74.11
C ARG A 70 22.18 -34.42 -74.69
N ASP A 71 22.82 -34.40 -75.86
CA ASP A 71 23.39 -35.56 -76.55
C ASP A 71 24.24 -36.47 -75.63
N GLY A 72 24.10 -37.79 -75.81
CA GLY A 72 24.82 -38.81 -75.03
C GLY A 72 26.35 -38.75 -75.18
N ARG A 73 27.08 -38.87 -74.06
CA ARG A 73 28.55 -38.85 -74.00
C ARG A 73 29.19 -40.23 -74.21
N LYS A 74 30.36 -40.19 -74.84
CA LYS A 74 31.29 -41.28 -75.18
C LYS A 74 31.72 -42.07 -73.94
N GLY A 75 31.45 -43.38 -73.91
CA GLY A 75 31.75 -44.25 -72.75
C GLY A 75 33.14 -44.86 -72.78
N GLU A 76 33.80 -44.93 -71.61
CA GLU A 76 35.10 -45.58 -71.38
C GLU A 76 35.40 -45.69 -69.88
N LYS A 77 36.36 -46.48 -69.37
CA LYS A 77 36.95 -47.79 -69.70
C LYS A 77 37.37 -48.32 -68.32
N GLY A 78 37.07 -49.59 -68.02
CA GLY A 78 36.92 -50.11 -66.66
C GLY A 78 38.16 -50.16 -65.77
N GLU A 79 37.89 -50.03 -64.47
CA GLU A 79 38.80 -50.04 -63.32
C GLU A 79 39.34 -51.42 -62.95
N LYS A 80 40.35 -51.44 -62.06
CA LYS A 80 40.56 -52.54 -61.10
C LYS A 80 41.57 -52.11 -60.04
N GLY A 81 41.47 -52.39 -58.74
CA GLY A 81 40.48 -53.06 -57.89
C GLY A 81 41.16 -53.32 -56.53
N ASP A 82 40.43 -53.06 -55.44
CA ASP A 82 40.83 -53.09 -54.01
C ASP A 82 41.33 -54.49 -53.55
N ALA A 83 41.87 -54.76 -52.35
CA ALA A 83 41.48 -54.50 -50.96
C ALA A 83 42.61 -55.10 -50.05
N GLY A 84 42.65 -55.08 -48.72
CA GLY A 84 41.64 -54.89 -47.68
C GLY A 84 42.25 -55.02 -46.26
N LEU A 85 41.34 -55.09 -45.27
CA LEU A 85 41.45 -54.88 -43.81
C LEU A 85 42.22 -56.00 -43.04
N LYS A 86 42.52 -56.01 -41.72
CA LYS A 86 42.02 -55.35 -40.49
C LYS A 86 42.98 -55.66 -39.30
N GLY A 87 43.13 -54.79 -38.29
CA GLY A 87 43.72 -55.13 -36.99
C GLY A 87 44.12 -53.91 -36.13
N ARG A 88 44.08 -54.01 -34.79
CA ARG A 88 44.07 -52.89 -33.80
C ARG A 88 45.30 -51.96 -33.80
N VAL A 89 45.06 -50.71 -33.38
CA VAL A 89 45.84 -49.46 -33.56
C VAL A 89 47.34 -49.51 -33.22
N GLY A 90 48.16 -49.17 -34.22
CA GLY A 90 49.47 -48.49 -34.12
C GLY A 90 49.49 -47.30 -35.12
N PRO A 91 50.44 -46.34 -35.03
CA PRO A 91 50.36 -45.05 -35.72
C PRO A 91 50.47 -45.15 -37.27
N THR A 92 49.85 -44.19 -37.98
CA THR A 92 49.63 -44.12 -39.44
C THR A 92 50.87 -44.37 -40.32
N GLY A 93 50.73 -45.17 -41.41
CA GLY A 93 51.67 -45.28 -42.53
C GLY A 93 50.99 -45.59 -43.89
N LYS A 94 51.56 -45.09 -45.00
CA LYS A 94 50.95 -44.67 -46.29
C LYS A 94 50.63 -45.76 -47.36
N ILE A 95 49.77 -45.38 -48.33
CA ILE A 95 49.21 -46.13 -49.49
C ILE A 95 50.06 -45.94 -50.78
N GLY A 96 50.11 -46.96 -51.67
CA GLY A 96 50.74 -46.92 -53.00
C GLY A 96 49.77 -47.04 -54.21
N THR A 97 50.22 -46.56 -55.37
CA THR A 97 49.47 -45.87 -56.46
C THR A 97 49.08 -46.69 -57.72
N ARG A 98 48.24 -46.07 -58.59
CA ARG A 98 47.46 -46.58 -59.76
C ARG A 98 48.08 -46.23 -61.13
N GLY A 99 47.68 -46.91 -62.22
CA GLY A 99 48.09 -46.63 -63.61
C GLY A 99 46.97 -46.63 -64.68
N ASP A 100 47.26 -46.04 -65.85
CA ASP A 100 46.37 -45.26 -66.76
C ASP A 100 45.75 -45.95 -68.02
N ARG A 101 45.04 -45.16 -68.87
CA ARG A 101 43.80 -45.44 -69.64
C ARG A 101 43.93 -45.34 -71.20
N GLY A 102 42.99 -45.96 -71.96
CA GLY A 102 42.93 -45.98 -73.45
C GLY A 102 41.79 -45.14 -74.11
N PRO A 103 41.61 -45.18 -75.47
CA PRO A 103 40.89 -44.16 -76.27
C PRO A 103 39.55 -44.58 -76.95
N ALA A 104 38.79 -43.57 -77.44
CA ALA A 104 37.33 -43.50 -77.22
C ALA A 104 36.36 -43.53 -78.48
N GLY A 105 35.04 -43.86 -78.33
CA GLY A 105 34.00 -44.10 -79.41
C GLY A 105 32.96 -43.03 -79.97
N LYS A 106 32.03 -43.38 -80.89
CA LYS A 106 31.17 -42.43 -81.70
C LYS A 106 29.94 -41.79 -80.98
N ARG A 107 29.31 -40.75 -81.59
CA ARG A 107 28.22 -39.86 -81.08
C ARG A 107 26.79 -40.49 -81.16
N GLY A 108 25.92 -40.21 -80.18
CA GLY A 108 24.52 -40.71 -80.08
C GLY A 108 23.40 -39.76 -80.59
N PRO A 109 22.11 -40.18 -80.53
CA PRO A 109 20.93 -39.45 -81.06
C PRO A 109 20.39 -38.32 -80.15
N THR A 110 19.57 -37.42 -80.72
CA THR A 110 18.94 -36.23 -80.09
C THR A 110 17.81 -36.58 -79.10
N GLY A 111 17.72 -35.88 -77.96
CA GLY A 111 16.76 -36.17 -76.87
C GLY A 111 15.35 -35.57 -77.03
N GLU A 112 14.38 -36.11 -76.27
CA GLU A 112 12.97 -35.65 -76.19
C GLU A 112 12.77 -34.37 -75.34
N ASN A 113 11.65 -33.66 -75.55
CA ASN A 113 11.25 -32.47 -74.80
C ASN A 113 11.00 -32.77 -73.32
N GLY A 114 11.37 -31.83 -72.43
CA GLY A 114 11.19 -31.99 -70.98
C GLY A 114 9.76 -31.76 -70.48
N ASP A 115 9.40 -32.44 -69.37
CA ASP A 115 8.10 -32.32 -68.71
C ASP A 115 7.86 -30.94 -68.03
N LEU A 116 6.59 -30.62 -67.77
CA LEU A 116 6.15 -29.40 -67.07
C LEU A 116 6.64 -29.40 -65.61
N GLY A 117 7.14 -28.26 -65.13
CA GLY A 117 7.61 -28.14 -63.73
C GLY A 117 6.48 -28.23 -62.70
N PHE A 118 6.75 -28.84 -61.54
CA PHE A 118 5.79 -28.94 -60.45
C PHE A 118 5.47 -27.57 -59.80
N PRO A 119 4.29 -27.40 -59.18
CA PRO A 119 3.97 -26.20 -58.40
C PRO A 119 4.98 -25.95 -57.27
N GLY A 120 5.24 -24.68 -56.97
CA GLY A 120 6.11 -24.31 -55.85
C GLY A 120 5.51 -24.71 -54.50
N PRO A 121 6.34 -24.90 -53.45
CA PRO A 121 5.84 -25.19 -52.11
C PRO A 121 5.02 -24.01 -51.55
N ALA A 122 4.06 -24.33 -50.68
CA ALA A 122 3.24 -23.34 -49.99
C ALA A 122 4.12 -22.37 -49.16
N GLY A 123 3.69 -21.11 -49.08
CA GLY A 123 4.36 -20.09 -48.29
C GLY A 123 4.40 -20.47 -46.80
N ARG A 124 5.52 -20.20 -46.12
CA ARG A 124 5.65 -20.45 -44.68
C ARG A 124 4.74 -19.54 -43.86
N ASP A 125 4.33 -20.02 -42.69
CA ASP A 125 3.56 -19.24 -41.73
C ASP A 125 4.33 -17.97 -41.31
N GLY A 126 3.60 -16.86 -41.18
CA GLY A 126 4.14 -15.60 -40.70
C GLY A 126 4.69 -15.75 -39.28
N GLN A 127 5.83 -15.11 -39.00
CA GLN A 127 6.42 -15.15 -37.66
C GLN A 127 5.47 -14.54 -36.63
N LYS A 128 5.49 -15.09 -35.41
CA LYS A 128 4.75 -14.55 -34.28
C LYS A 128 5.23 -13.12 -34.00
N GLY A 129 4.30 -12.20 -33.82
CA GLY A 129 4.63 -10.82 -33.46
C GLY A 129 5.44 -10.74 -32.17
N ASP A 130 6.36 -9.78 -32.11
CA ASP A 130 7.23 -9.58 -30.94
C ASP A 130 6.42 -9.35 -29.66
N LYS A 131 7.05 -9.67 -28.53
CA LYS A 131 6.48 -9.38 -27.21
C LYS A 131 6.28 -7.87 -27.08
N GLY A 132 5.08 -7.46 -26.68
CA GLY A 132 4.78 -6.04 -26.47
C GLY A 132 5.79 -5.41 -25.51
N GLN A 133 6.21 -4.17 -25.81
CA GLN A 133 7.16 -3.45 -24.98
C GLN A 133 6.62 -3.33 -23.55
N ARG A 134 7.54 -3.31 -22.58
CA ARG A 134 7.21 -2.98 -21.19
C ARG A 134 6.60 -1.58 -21.17
N GLY A 135 5.45 -1.42 -20.53
CA GLY A 135 4.83 -0.10 -20.39
C GLY A 135 5.79 0.89 -19.70
N PRO A 136 5.61 2.21 -19.89
CA PRO A 136 6.40 3.20 -19.17
C PRO A 136 6.33 2.94 -17.66
N GLY A 137 7.42 3.24 -16.95
CA GLY A 137 7.39 3.23 -15.49
C GLY A 137 6.25 4.14 -15.01
N GLY A 138 5.51 3.69 -13.99
CA GLY A 138 4.51 4.56 -13.38
C GLY A 138 5.17 5.87 -12.95
N THR A 139 4.47 7.00 -13.09
CA THR A 139 4.95 8.26 -12.54
C THR A 139 5.29 8.08 -11.07
N ALA A 140 6.30 8.78 -10.57
CA ALA A 140 6.58 8.79 -9.14
C ALA A 140 5.26 9.12 -8.41
N GLY A 141 4.85 8.25 -7.48
CA GLY A 141 3.68 8.54 -6.66
C GLY A 141 3.92 9.84 -5.90
N ILE A 142 2.89 10.62 -5.61
CA ILE A 142 3.05 11.73 -4.67
C ILE A 142 3.43 11.11 -3.32
N CYS A 143 4.62 11.42 -2.82
CA CYS A 143 4.97 11.08 -1.45
C CYS A 143 4.18 12.02 -0.53
N LYS A 144 3.08 11.55 0.07
CA LYS A 144 2.59 12.12 1.34
C LYS A 144 3.61 11.69 2.41
N CYS A 145 4.75 12.37 2.48
CA CYS A 145 5.72 12.14 3.55
C CYS A 145 5.03 12.56 4.85
N GLY A 146 4.62 11.57 5.65
CA GLY A 146 3.77 11.74 6.82
C GLY A 146 2.30 11.45 6.50
N SER A 147 1.91 10.17 6.39
CA SER A 147 0.54 9.83 6.76
C SER A 147 0.34 10.41 8.16
N LEU A 148 -0.35 11.54 8.29
CA LEU A 148 -0.98 11.93 9.54
C LEU A 148 -1.91 10.77 9.83
N GLN A 149 -1.40 9.73 10.49
CA GLN A 149 -2.23 8.73 11.11
C GLN A 149 -2.77 9.46 12.33
N PRO A 150 -4.04 9.90 12.30
CA PRO A 150 -4.61 10.50 13.49
C PRO A 150 -4.46 9.48 14.61
N LYS A 151 -3.69 9.84 15.62
CA LYS A 151 -3.55 9.05 16.84
C LYS A 151 -4.35 9.75 17.90
N SER A 152 -5.26 9.01 18.48
CA SER A 152 -6.04 9.46 19.61
C SER A 152 -6.31 8.27 20.50
N ALA A 153 -5.72 8.28 21.68
CA ALA A 153 -5.94 7.24 22.65
C ALA A 153 -5.63 7.77 24.05
N PHE A 154 -6.43 7.36 25.02
CA PHE A 154 -6.21 7.67 26.42
C PHE A 154 -6.53 6.44 27.28
N SER A 155 -5.88 6.37 28.43
CA SER A 155 -6.21 5.45 29.50
C SER A 155 -5.91 6.16 30.82
N VAL A 156 -6.92 6.25 31.66
CA VAL A 156 -6.88 7.03 32.90
C VAL A 156 -7.50 6.24 34.04
N GLY A 157 -6.95 6.42 35.24
CA GLY A 157 -7.49 5.90 36.48
C GLY A 157 -7.93 7.02 37.42
N ILE A 158 -8.66 6.66 38.46
CA ILE A 158 -9.06 7.57 39.54
C ILE A 158 -8.35 7.19 40.83
N THR A 159 -7.92 8.19 41.61
CA THR A 159 -7.20 7.96 42.88
C THR A 159 -8.07 8.17 44.12
N SER A 160 -9.34 8.50 43.95
CA SER A 160 -10.28 8.76 45.03
C SER A 160 -11.57 7.99 44.80
N SER A 161 -12.06 7.33 45.85
CA SER A 161 -13.36 6.67 45.84
C SER A 161 -14.50 7.69 45.89
N TYR A 162 -15.69 7.28 45.45
CA TYR A 162 -16.93 8.05 45.59
C TYR A 162 -16.89 9.46 44.97
N PRO A 163 -16.62 9.58 43.65
CA PRO A 163 -16.63 10.87 42.96
C PRO A 163 -18.01 11.54 43.00
N THR A 164 -18.08 12.85 42.74
CA THR A 164 -19.36 13.58 42.76
C THR A 164 -20.37 13.02 41.75
N GLU A 165 -21.58 12.71 42.23
CA GLU A 165 -22.69 12.19 41.43
C GLU A 165 -23.24 13.27 40.46
N LYS A 166 -23.91 12.83 39.38
CA LYS A 166 -24.55 13.68 38.36
C LYS A 166 -23.61 14.69 37.68
N THR A 167 -22.31 14.41 37.71
CA THR A 167 -21.29 15.20 37.02
C THR A 167 -20.25 14.27 36.38
N PRO A 168 -19.51 14.73 35.37
CA PRO A 168 -18.43 13.95 34.78
C PRO A 168 -17.39 13.54 35.84
N ILE A 169 -17.08 12.24 35.87
CA ILE A 169 -16.08 11.68 36.78
C ILE A 169 -14.68 12.08 36.31
N LYS A 170 -13.91 12.67 37.21
CA LYS A 170 -12.55 13.16 36.94
C LYS A 170 -11.52 12.08 37.25
N PHE A 171 -11.14 11.31 36.24
CA PHE A 171 -10.02 10.36 36.33
C PHE A 171 -8.71 11.15 36.26
N ASN A 172 -8.00 11.23 37.38
CA ASN A 172 -6.86 12.11 37.58
C ASN A 172 -5.49 11.42 37.42
N LYS A 173 -5.45 10.08 37.38
CA LYS A 173 -4.23 9.28 37.17
C LYS A 173 -4.08 8.97 35.69
N VAL A 174 -3.26 9.73 34.97
CA VAL A 174 -3.02 9.49 33.54
C VAL A 174 -2.04 8.32 33.36
N LEU A 175 -2.50 7.24 32.72
CA LEU A 175 -1.65 6.14 32.28
C LEU A 175 -1.14 6.38 30.86
N TYR A 176 -2.01 6.92 30.00
CA TYR A 176 -1.71 7.27 28.61
C TYR A 176 -2.67 8.37 28.13
N ASN A 177 -2.22 9.31 27.29
CA ASN A 177 -3.06 10.38 26.73
C ASN A 177 -2.47 10.96 25.43
N GLU A 178 -2.38 10.14 24.40
CA GLU A 178 -1.89 10.54 23.07
C GLU A 178 -2.83 11.56 22.42
N GLY A 179 -2.26 12.67 21.97
CA GLY A 179 -3.00 13.82 21.45
C GLY A 179 -3.55 14.76 22.53
N GLY A 180 -3.47 14.39 23.81
CA GLY A 180 -3.99 15.22 24.90
C GLY A 180 -5.51 15.40 24.88
N HIS A 181 -6.22 14.48 24.23
CA HIS A 181 -7.67 14.58 24.00
C HIS A 181 -8.51 14.25 25.23
N TYR A 182 -7.95 13.64 26.28
CA TYR A 182 -8.60 13.52 27.59
C TYR A 182 -8.18 14.67 28.51
N ASN A 183 -9.17 15.37 29.09
CA ASN A 183 -8.96 16.46 30.04
C ASN A 183 -9.28 16.01 31.46
N THR A 184 -8.24 15.92 32.30
CA THR A 184 -8.35 15.47 33.71
C THR A 184 -9.08 16.46 34.61
N GLN A 185 -9.16 17.74 34.23
CA GLN A 185 -9.87 18.76 35.02
C GLN A 185 -11.38 18.67 34.84
N THR A 186 -11.83 18.25 33.66
CA THR A 186 -13.25 18.12 33.31
C THR A 186 -13.75 16.69 33.39
N GLY A 187 -12.87 15.69 33.30
CA GLY A 187 -13.23 14.27 33.24
C GLY A 187 -13.67 13.78 31.86
N LYS A 188 -13.53 14.63 30.83
CA LYS A 188 -14.05 14.38 29.48
C LYS A 188 -12.95 14.08 28.48
N TYR A 189 -13.24 13.16 27.59
CA TYR A 189 -12.55 13.02 26.31
C TYR A 189 -13.21 13.93 25.27
N ILE A 190 -12.42 14.67 24.50
CA ILE A 190 -12.87 15.55 23.43
C ILE A 190 -12.32 15.01 22.11
N CYS A 191 -13.20 14.67 21.19
CA CYS A 191 -12.84 14.12 19.90
C CYS A 191 -12.11 15.16 19.04
N ALA A 192 -10.90 14.86 18.59
CA ALA A 192 -10.16 15.70 17.64
C ALA A 192 -10.34 15.26 16.18
N TYR A 193 -10.65 13.99 15.95
CA TYR A 193 -10.64 13.38 14.62
C TYR A 193 -11.94 12.63 14.37
N PRO A 194 -12.68 12.91 13.28
CA PRO A 194 -13.87 12.13 12.99
C PRO A 194 -13.51 10.67 12.75
N GLY A 195 -14.33 9.77 13.28
CA GLY A 195 -14.09 8.34 13.09
C GLY A 195 -14.79 7.45 14.08
N VAL A 196 -14.44 6.17 14.02
CA VAL A 196 -14.95 5.10 14.87
C VAL A 196 -14.01 4.91 16.04
N TYR A 197 -14.54 5.02 17.25
CA TYR A 197 -13.80 4.90 18.50
C TYR A 197 -14.30 3.72 19.32
N TYR A 198 -13.38 3.08 20.04
CA TYR A 198 -13.69 2.13 21.09
C TYR A 198 -13.49 2.80 22.45
N PHE A 199 -14.44 2.61 23.36
CA PHE A 199 -14.34 3.04 24.75
C PHE A 199 -14.60 1.85 25.66
N SER A 200 -13.84 1.76 26.75
CA SER A 200 -14.05 0.79 27.80
C SER A 200 -13.77 1.37 29.17
N TYR A 201 -14.42 0.81 30.17
CA TYR A 201 -14.15 1.11 31.57
C TYR A 201 -14.26 -0.15 32.40
N ASP A 202 -13.45 -0.19 33.45
CA ASP A 202 -13.37 -1.27 34.43
C ASP A 202 -13.41 -0.62 35.80
N ILE A 203 -14.51 -0.78 36.52
CA ILE A 203 -14.79 -0.06 37.75
C ILE A 203 -14.84 -1.06 38.90
N THR A 204 -13.90 -0.91 39.83
CA THR A 204 -13.98 -1.58 41.12
C THR A 204 -15.08 -0.92 41.94
N LEU A 205 -15.97 -1.70 42.54
CA LEU A 205 -17.04 -1.20 43.40
C LEU A 205 -16.94 -1.72 44.85
N ALA A 206 -17.27 -0.86 45.82
CA ALA A 206 -17.22 -1.15 47.25
C ALA A 206 -18.28 -0.36 48.04
N ASN A 207 -18.84 -0.99 49.09
CA ASN A 207 -19.77 -0.43 50.08
C ASN A 207 -21.15 0.06 49.57
N LYS A 208 -21.27 0.49 48.32
CA LYS A 208 -22.53 0.94 47.70
C LYS A 208 -22.74 0.26 46.35
N HIS A 209 -23.98 0.22 45.87
CA HIS A 209 -24.31 -0.16 44.50
C HIS A 209 -23.71 0.85 43.51
N LEU A 210 -23.50 0.42 42.27
CA LEU A 210 -22.96 1.26 41.20
C LEU A 210 -24.00 1.45 40.10
N ALA A 211 -24.25 2.71 39.72
CA ALA A 211 -24.99 3.08 38.50
C ALA A 211 -24.18 4.09 37.70
N ILE A 212 -23.35 3.60 36.78
CA ILE A 212 -22.43 4.40 35.97
C ILE A 212 -22.85 4.40 34.51
N GLY A 213 -22.78 5.56 33.87
CA GLY A 213 -23.15 5.72 32.46
C GLY A 213 -22.00 6.25 31.63
N LEU A 214 -21.83 5.70 30.43
CA LEU A 214 -21.03 6.29 29.37
C LEU A 214 -21.89 7.26 28.59
N VAL A 215 -21.47 8.53 28.52
CA VAL A 215 -22.25 9.62 27.95
C VAL A 215 -21.50 10.20 26.75
N GLN A 216 -22.23 10.45 25.66
CA GLN A 216 -21.75 11.21 24.50
C GLN A 216 -22.67 12.43 24.32
N ASN A 217 -22.12 13.65 24.38
CA ASN A 217 -22.87 14.89 24.20
C ASN A 217 -24.18 14.96 25.03
N GLY A 218 -24.13 14.48 26.27
CA GLY A 218 -25.28 14.45 27.20
C GLY A 218 -26.27 13.30 27.00
N GLN A 219 -26.03 12.40 26.05
CA GLN A 219 -26.85 11.21 25.83
C GLN A 219 -26.15 9.95 26.33
N TYR A 220 -26.84 9.13 27.13
CA TYR A 220 -26.31 7.86 27.60
C TYR A 220 -26.18 6.86 26.44
N ARG A 221 -24.97 6.35 26.24
CA ARG A 221 -24.66 5.28 25.29
C ARG A 221 -24.63 3.91 25.97
N ILE A 222 -24.17 3.85 27.22
CA ILE A 222 -24.20 2.67 28.07
C ILE A 222 -24.70 3.10 29.45
N LYS A 223 -25.52 2.26 30.08
CA LYS A 223 -25.81 2.33 31.52
C LYS A 223 -25.44 0.98 32.13
N THR A 224 -24.48 1.00 33.04
CA THR A 224 -24.01 -0.19 33.77
C THR A 224 -24.52 -0.08 35.21
N PHE A 225 -25.16 -1.15 35.66
CA PHE A 225 -25.63 -1.30 37.03
C PHE A 225 -24.95 -2.50 37.67
N ASP A 226 -24.48 -2.34 38.89
CA ASP A 226 -23.94 -3.45 39.68
C ASP A 226 -24.38 -3.33 41.14
N ALA A 227 -24.84 -4.44 41.70
CA ALA A 227 -25.38 -4.51 43.03
C ALA A 227 -24.33 -5.05 44.01
N ASN A 228 -23.74 -4.16 44.79
CA ASN A 228 -22.86 -4.58 45.89
C ASN A 228 -23.62 -5.34 46.99
N THR A 229 -23.12 -6.53 47.37
CA THR A 229 -23.67 -7.38 48.44
C THR A 229 -22.84 -7.42 49.73
N GLY A 230 -21.87 -6.52 49.89
CA GLY A 230 -20.95 -6.43 51.03
C GLY A 230 -19.50 -6.78 50.71
N ASN A 231 -19.18 -7.11 49.46
CA ASN A 231 -17.85 -7.44 48.97
C ASN A 231 -17.35 -6.39 47.95
N HIS A 232 -16.17 -6.64 47.40
CA HIS A 232 -15.64 -5.91 46.26
C HIS A 232 -15.98 -6.65 44.96
N ASP A 233 -16.65 -5.96 44.04
CA ASP A 233 -16.98 -6.48 42.72
C ASP A 233 -16.34 -5.60 41.63
N VAL A 234 -16.37 -6.05 40.38
CA VAL A 234 -15.88 -5.30 39.23
C VAL A 234 -16.97 -5.23 38.18
N ALA A 235 -17.33 -4.00 37.79
CA ALA A 235 -18.28 -3.72 36.73
C ALA A 235 -17.55 -3.12 35.54
N SER A 236 -17.73 -3.71 34.37
CA SER A 236 -17.11 -3.24 33.13
C SER A 236 -18.16 -2.93 32.06
N GLY A 237 -17.83 -2.02 31.16
CA GLY A 237 -18.63 -1.71 30.00
C GLY A 237 -17.75 -1.28 28.85
N SER A 238 -18.18 -1.60 27.63
CA SER A 238 -17.50 -1.16 26.42
C SER A 238 -18.47 -0.95 25.27
N THR A 239 -18.11 -0.04 24.36
CA THR A 239 -18.86 0.14 23.12
C THR A 239 -17.96 0.71 22.03
N VAL A 240 -18.43 0.55 20.80
CA VAL A 240 -17.89 1.20 19.61
C VAL A 240 -18.87 2.29 19.18
N MET A 241 -18.39 3.51 18.97
CA MET A 241 -19.22 4.61 18.51
C MET A 241 -18.48 5.54 17.56
N TYR A 242 -19.25 6.16 16.66
CA TYR A 242 -18.74 7.18 15.77
C TYR A 242 -18.76 8.55 16.48
N LEU A 243 -17.66 9.28 16.38
CA LEU A 243 -17.53 10.64 16.92
C LEU A 243 -17.22 11.63 15.80
N ASN A 244 -17.81 12.82 15.89
CA ASN A 244 -17.38 13.99 15.14
C ASN A 244 -16.37 14.82 15.95
N PRO A 245 -15.60 15.72 15.33
CA PRO A 245 -14.77 16.69 16.07
C PRO A 245 -15.61 17.44 17.10
N GLU A 246 -15.00 17.72 18.25
CA GLU A 246 -15.60 18.36 19.42
C GLU A 246 -16.69 17.55 20.16
N ASP A 247 -17.03 16.33 19.69
CA ASP A 247 -17.87 15.44 20.49
C ASP A 247 -17.18 15.12 21.83
N GLU A 248 -17.94 15.24 22.90
CA GLU A 248 -17.50 14.98 24.26
C GLU A 248 -17.97 13.61 24.73
N VAL A 249 -17.07 12.84 25.35
CA VAL A 249 -17.36 11.54 25.94
C VAL A 249 -16.86 11.48 27.38
N TRP A 250 -17.71 11.03 28.31
CA TRP A 250 -17.32 10.87 29.72
C TRP A 250 -18.10 9.77 30.43
N LEU A 251 -17.67 9.46 31.65
CA LEU A 251 -18.42 8.65 32.59
C LEU A 251 -19.04 9.50 33.69
N GLU A 252 -20.26 9.16 34.10
CA GLU A 252 -20.91 9.79 35.25
C GLU A 252 -21.72 8.79 36.06
N ILE A 253 -21.84 9.04 37.36
CA ILE A 253 -22.82 8.36 38.21
C ILE A 253 -24.16 9.06 38.03
N PHE A 254 -25.12 8.41 37.39
CA PHE A 254 -26.37 9.05 36.98
C PHE A 254 -27.53 8.86 37.97
N PHE A 255 -27.38 7.95 38.93
CA PHE A 255 -28.41 7.64 39.91
C PHE A 255 -27.94 8.03 41.30
N ASP A 256 -28.82 8.70 42.06
CA ASP A 256 -28.51 9.15 43.42
C ASP A 256 -28.25 7.95 44.34
N ASP A 257 -27.27 8.08 45.24
CA ASP A 257 -26.89 7.08 46.24
C ASP A 257 -26.38 5.73 45.67
N GLN A 258 -26.19 5.62 44.34
CA GLN A 258 -25.59 4.45 43.68
C GLN A 258 -24.17 4.75 43.17
N ASN A 259 -23.37 5.31 44.06
CA ASN A 259 -21.97 5.60 43.85
C ASN A 259 -21.09 4.59 44.58
N GLY A 260 -20.95 3.40 44.01
CA GLY A 260 -20.09 2.34 44.52
C GLY A 260 -18.63 2.47 44.09
N LEU A 261 -18.29 3.43 43.22
CA LEU A 261 -16.97 3.50 42.60
C LEU A 261 -15.87 3.62 43.64
N PHE A 262 -14.89 2.72 43.55
CA PHE A 262 -13.83 2.56 44.53
C PHE A 262 -12.45 2.58 43.88
N ALA A 263 -11.48 3.14 44.60
CA ALA A 263 -10.08 3.14 44.25
C ALA A 263 -9.23 3.07 45.52
N ASP A 264 -8.21 2.21 45.50
CA ASP A 264 -7.23 2.03 46.57
C ASP A 264 -5.81 1.95 45.96
N PRO A 265 -4.86 2.78 46.42
CA PRO A 265 -3.50 2.79 45.87
C PRO A 265 -2.74 1.46 45.95
N GLY A 266 -3.13 0.57 46.86
CA GLY A 266 -2.43 -0.68 47.14
C GLY A 266 -2.93 -1.89 46.33
N TRP A 267 -4.21 -1.91 45.92
CA TRP A 267 -4.77 -3.13 45.32
C TRP A 267 -5.97 -2.94 44.37
N ALA A 268 -6.54 -1.74 44.23
CA ALA A 268 -7.74 -1.53 43.42
C ALA A 268 -7.67 -0.29 42.52
N ASP A 269 -7.74 -0.51 41.21
CA ASP A 269 -7.89 0.56 40.21
C ASP A 269 -9.33 0.59 39.68
N SER A 270 -9.79 1.79 39.29
CA SER A 270 -10.96 1.99 38.45
C SER A 270 -10.53 2.82 37.24
N LEU A 271 -10.72 2.29 36.04
CA LEU A 271 -10.12 2.76 34.80
C LEU A 271 -11.16 3.17 33.78
N PHE A 272 -10.79 4.15 32.94
CA PHE A 272 -11.51 4.56 31.76
C PHE A 272 -10.53 4.73 30.61
N SER A 273 -10.80 4.09 29.48
CA SER A 273 -9.93 4.09 28.31
C SER A 273 -10.75 4.29 27.05
N GLY A 274 -10.12 4.89 26.04
CA GLY A 274 -10.70 4.98 24.72
C GLY A 274 -9.67 5.29 23.65
N PHE A 275 -9.91 4.81 22.43
CA PHE A 275 -8.99 5.00 21.31
C PHE A 275 -9.69 4.96 19.95
N LEU A 276 -9.08 5.65 19.00
CA LEU A 276 -9.49 5.68 17.60
C LEU A 276 -9.19 4.33 16.94
N LEU A 277 -10.22 3.66 16.42
CA LEU A 277 -10.08 2.44 15.61
C LEU A 277 -9.85 2.78 14.15
N TYR A 278 -10.73 3.63 13.59
CA TYR A 278 -10.70 4.02 12.19
C TYR A 278 -11.04 5.50 12.06
N ALA A 279 -10.13 6.25 11.46
CA ALA A 279 -10.38 7.64 11.13
C ALA A 279 -11.18 7.75 9.83
N ASP A 280 -12.11 8.70 9.76
CA ASP A 280 -12.80 9.00 8.51
C ASP A 280 -11.85 9.74 7.57
N THR A 281 -11.34 9.04 6.55
CA THR A 281 -10.35 9.59 5.61
C THR A 281 -10.91 10.67 4.71
N ASN A 282 -12.23 10.70 4.46
CA ASN A 282 -12.84 11.72 3.62
C ASN A 282 -12.68 13.13 4.22
N TYR A 283 -12.74 13.23 5.55
CA TYR A 283 -12.51 14.49 6.26
C TYR A 283 -11.08 15.00 6.06
N PHE A 284 -10.09 14.11 6.12
CA PHE A 284 -8.69 14.49 5.94
C PHE A 284 -8.36 14.83 4.49
N ASP A 285 -9.03 14.20 3.53
CA ASP A 285 -8.87 14.51 2.11
C ASP A 285 -9.47 15.88 1.77
N ILE A 286 -10.64 16.24 2.32
CA ILE A 286 -11.23 17.59 2.18
C ILE A 286 -10.32 18.67 2.78
N LEU A 287 -9.81 18.46 4.00
CA LEU A 287 -8.87 19.41 4.59
C LEU A 287 -7.59 19.55 3.75
N ALA A 288 -7.09 18.45 3.18
CA ALA A 288 -5.91 18.52 2.32
C ALA A 288 -6.17 19.31 1.03
N GLU A 289 -7.38 19.26 0.48
CA GLU A 289 -7.78 20.06 -0.69
C GLU A 289 -7.97 21.54 -0.36
N ASP A 290 -8.56 21.87 0.79
CA ASP A 290 -8.80 23.26 1.21
C ASP A 290 -7.52 24.04 1.55
N TYR A 291 -6.43 23.34 1.89
CA TYR A 291 -5.14 23.94 2.24
C TYR A 291 -4.02 23.71 1.20
N ALA A 292 -4.35 23.17 0.02
CA ALA A 292 -3.42 22.99 -1.11
C ALA A 292 -3.44 24.17 -2.09
#